data_AF-A0A7J4BAS8-F1
#
_entry.id   AF-A0A7J4BAS8-F1
#
_cell.length_a   1.000
_cell.length_b   1.000
_cell.length_c   1.000
_cell.angle_alpha   90.00
_cell.angle_beta   90.00
_cell.angle_gamma   90.00
#
_symmetry.space_group_name_H-M   'P 1'
#
loop_
_entity.id
_entity.type
_entity.pdbx_description
1 polymer ?
#
loop_
_entity_poly.entity_id
_entity_poly.type
_entity_poly.pdbx_seq_one_letter_code
_entity_poly.pdbx_strand_id
1 'polypeptide(L)'
;VVTKKAAERLKRLYEQMPEPKFVVAVGACALSGGVFHGSYPVVGGADKVVKVDVYVPGCPPRPEAILEGIIKLLKKLEGGDGDGPKPS
;
A
#
# COMPACT_ATOMS: atom_id res chain seq x y z
N VAL A 1 -7.20 -7.64 0.59
CA VAL A 1 -7.08 -7.88 2.05
C VAL A 1 -5.76 -8.57 2.29
N VAL A 2 -5.00 -8.18 3.31
CA VAL A 2 -3.77 -8.89 3.68
C VAL A 2 -4.07 -9.90 4.79
N THR A 3 -3.93 -11.19 4.48
CA THR A 3 -4.11 -12.26 5.46
C THR A 3 -2.79 -12.61 6.13
N LYS A 4 -2.85 -13.15 7.36
CA LYS A 4 -1.68 -13.62 8.12
C LYS A 4 -0.86 -14.64 7.31
N LYS A 5 -1.53 -15.50 6.54
CA LYS A 5 -0.88 -16.49 5.65
C LYS A 5 -0.13 -15.83 4.48
N ALA A 6 -0.62 -14.71 3.96
CA ALA A 6 -0.02 -14.02 2.83
C ALA A 6 1.07 -13.01 3.24
N ALA A 7 1.05 -12.53 4.49
CA ALA A 7 1.92 -11.47 4.98
C ALA A 7 3.42 -11.76 4.76
N GLU A 8 3.90 -12.93 5.17
CA GLU A 8 5.30 -13.32 4.99
C GLU A 8 5.73 -13.37 3.51
N ARG A 9 4.84 -13.83 2.63
CA ARG A 9 5.13 -13.90 1.19
C ARG A 9 5.18 -12.50 0.58
N LEU A 10 4.26 -11.63 0.99
CA LEU A 10 4.22 -10.24 0.56
C LEU A 10 5.51 -9.50 0.97
N LYS A 11 5.95 -9.68 2.22
CA LYS A 11 7.19 -9.08 2.72
C LYS A 11 8.41 -9.55 1.93
N ARG A 12 8.54 -10.85 1.68
CA ARG A 12 9.65 -11.41 0.88
C ARG A 12 9.69 -10.86 -0.54
N LEU A 13 8.53 -10.77 -1.21
CA LEU A 13 8.45 -10.18 -2.55
C LEU A 13 8.87 -8.72 -2.53
N TYR A 14 8.43 -7.95 -1.53
CA TYR A 14 8.82 -6.56 -1.37
C TYR A 14 10.33 -6.39 -1.14
N GLU A 15 10.96 -7.26 -0.33
CA GLU A 15 12.40 -7.24 -0.07
C GLU A 15 13.23 -7.59 -1.32
N GLN A 16 12.73 -8.48 -2.18
CA GLN A 16 13.38 -8.90 -3.42
C GLN A 16 13.33 -7.86 -4.54
N MET A 17 12.48 -6.83 -4.43
CA MET A 17 12.41 -5.76 -5.43
C MET A 17 13.62 -4.81 -5.30
N PRO A 18 14.31 -4.48 -6.41
CA PRO A 18 15.42 -3.52 -6.42
C PRO A 18 14.92 -2.09 -6.17
N GLU A 19 15.81 -1.22 -5.70
CA GLU A 19 15.51 0.21 -5.53
C GLU A 19 15.68 1.00 -6.84
N PRO A 20 14.84 2.03 -7.10
CA PRO A 20 13.74 2.53 -6.26
C PRO A 20 12.44 1.71 -6.43
N LYS A 21 11.75 1.44 -5.31
CA LYS A 21 10.47 0.71 -5.29
C LYS A 21 9.39 1.48 -4.55
N PHE A 22 8.15 1.35 -5.01
CA PHE A 22 6.99 2.06 -4.47
C PHE A 22 5.81 1.12 -4.29
N VAL A 23 4.99 1.38 -3.28
CA VAL A 23 3.79 0.60 -2.96
C VAL A 23 2.58 1.52 -2.90
N VAL A 24 1.56 1.17 -3.68
CA VAL A 24 0.25 1.83 -3.66
C VAL A 24 -0.76 0.88 -3.03
N ALA A 25 -1.33 1.24 -1.89
CA ALA A 25 -2.39 0.48 -1.26
C ALA A 25 -3.75 0.87 -1.87
N VAL A 26 -4.41 -0.10 -2.52
CA VAL A 26 -5.67 0.13 -3.23
C VAL A 26 -6.85 -0.48 -2.48
N GLY A 27 -7.78 0.38 -2.10
CA GLY A 27 -9.06 0.03 -1.47
C GLY A 27 -8.99 -0.19 0.04
N ALA A 28 -10.15 -0.08 0.70
CA ALA A 28 -10.31 -0.17 2.16
C ALA A 28 -9.72 -1.47 2.73
N CYS A 29 -9.83 -2.56 1.96
CA CYS A 29 -9.26 -3.86 2.29
C CYS A 29 -7.72 -3.88 2.41
N ALA A 30 -7.01 -3.02 1.67
CA ALA A 30 -5.56 -2.87 1.76
C ALA A 30 -5.17 -1.78 2.75
N LEU A 31 -6.00 -0.75 2.92
CA LEU A 31 -5.76 0.37 3.86
C LEU A 31 -5.88 -0.05 5.33
N SER A 32 -6.94 -0.77 5.70
CA SER A 32 -7.23 -1.09 7.11
C SER A 32 -7.68 -2.53 7.34
N GLY A 33 -7.88 -3.32 6.29
CA GLY A 33 -8.57 -4.61 6.32
C GLY A 33 -10.05 -4.51 5.91
N GLY A 34 -10.58 -3.29 5.79
CA GLY A 34 -11.93 -3.01 5.27
C GLY A 34 -13.01 -3.76 6.04
N VAL A 35 -13.96 -4.36 5.31
CA VAL A 35 -15.06 -5.15 5.88
C VAL A 35 -14.60 -6.37 6.69
N PHE A 36 -13.34 -6.79 6.52
CA PHE A 36 -12.74 -7.93 7.25
C PHE A 36 -11.87 -7.49 8.43
N HIS A 37 -11.91 -6.20 8.80
CA HIS A 37 -11.17 -5.69 9.94
C HIS A 37 -11.56 -6.43 11.23
N GLY A 38 -10.58 -6.76 12.08
CA GLY A 38 -10.79 -7.50 13.32
C GLY A 38 -11.01 -9.02 13.16
N SER A 39 -11.15 -9.54 11.94
CA SER A 39 -11.26 -10.98 11.71
C SER A 39 -9.93 -11.71 11.96
N TYR A 40 -9.99 -12.93 12.52
CA TYR A 40 -8.83 -13.75 12.87
C TYR A 40 -7.75 -13.87 11.77
N PRO A 41 -8.10 -14.09 10.48
CA PRO A 41 -7.08 -14.32 9.46
C PRO A 41 -6.47 -13.03 8.91
N VAL A 42 -6.95 -11.84 9.30
CA VAL A 42 -6.57 -10.56 8.69
C VAL A 42 -5.54 -9.83 9.56
N VAL A 43 -4.51 -9.25 8.92
CA VAL A 43 -3.45 -8.49 9.61
C VAL A 43 -3.90 -7.06 9.93
N GLY A 44 -4.86 -6.55 9.15
CA GLY A 44 -5.29 -5.16 9.13
C GLY A 44 -4.89 -4.52 7.81
N GLY A 45 -4.28 -3.34 7.87
CA GLY A 45 -3.71 -2.67 6.71
C GLY A 45 -2.42 -3.32 6.20
N ALA A 46 -2.12 -3.09 4.93
CA ALA A 46 -0.91 -3.57 4.25
C ALA A 46 0.36 -2.86 4.75
N ASP A 47 0.21 -1.66 5.32
CA ASP A 47 1.23 -0.85 5.97
C ASP A 47 1.89 -1.54 7.17
N LYS A 48 1.21 -2.52 7.77
CA LYS A 48 1.79 -3.39 8.82
C LYS A 48 2.80 -4.40 8.30
N VAL A 49 2.87 -4.63 7.00
CA VAL A 49 3.72 -5.66 6.37
C VAL A 49 4.78 -5.03 5.46
N VAL A 50 4.40 -4.02 4.68
CA VAL A 50 5.28 -3.32 3.72
C VAL A 50 5.07 -1.82 3.83
N LYS A 51 6.10 -1.03 3.52
CA LYS A 51 5.99 0.43 3.49
C LYS A 51 5.10 0.86 2.33
N VAL A 52 4.04 1.60 2.62
CA VAL A 52 3.09 2.14 1.63
C VAL A 52 3.37 3.61 1.37
N ASP A 53 3.48 4.00 0.10
CA ASP A 53 3.77 5.37 -0.32
C ASP A 53 2.49 6.18 -0.59
N VAL A 54 1.48 5.52 -1.17
CA VAL A 54 0.20 6.15 -1.53
C VAL A 54 -0.95 5.23 -1.18
N TYR A 55 -2.01 5.83 -0.64
CA TYR A 55 -3.27 5.15 -0.33
C TYR A 55 -4.38 5.63 -1.25
N VAL A 56 -5.09 4.68 -1.88
CA VAL A 56 -6.27 4.93 -2.71
C VAL A 56 -7.52 4.40 -1.98
N PRO A 57 -8.35 5.26 -1.37
CA PRO A 57 -9.55 4.81 -0.66
C PRO A 57 -10.65 4.32 -1.63
N GLY A 58 -11.41 3.31 -1.21
CA GLY A 58 -12.59 2.81 -1.95
C GLY A 58 -12.91 1.33 -1.68
N CYS A 59 -14.12 0.84 -2.03
CA CYS A 59 -14.52 -0.56 -1.81
C CYS A 59 -15.50 -1.10 -2.88
N PRO A 60 -15.03 -1.45 -4.10
CA PRO A 60 -13.70 -1.14 -4.64
C PRO A 60 -13.61 0.35 -5.07
N PRO A 61 -12.40 0.93 -5.14
CA PRO A 61 -12.22 2.28 -5.66
C PRO A 61 -12.62 2.35 -7.14
N ARG A 62 -13.10 3.53 -7.57
CA ARG A 62 -13.37 3.80 -8.99
C ARG A 62 -12.06 3.80 -9.79
N PRO A 63 -12.07 3.39 -11.07
CA PRO A 63 -10.87 3.41 -11.91
C PRO A 63 -10.15 4.77 -11.92
N GLU A 64 -10.91 5.87 -11.95
CA GLU A 64 -10.39 7.22 -11.94
C GLU A 64 -9.62 7.52 -10.65
N ALA A 65 -10.10 7.07 -9.50
CA ALA A 65 -9.42 7.24 -8.21
C ALA A 65 -8.11 6.44 -8.14
N ILE A 66 -8.04 5.28 -8.79
CA ILE A 66 -6.80 4.51 -8.92
C ILE A 66 -5.79 5.30 -9.76
N LEU A 67 -6.24 5.85 -10.89
CA LEU A 67 -5.39 6.66 -11.76
C LEU A 67 -4.88 7.91 -11.05
N GLU A 68 -5.74 8.61 -10.31
CA GLU A 68 -5.35 9.75 -9.46
C GLU A 68 -4.30 9.36 -8.42
N GLY A 69 -4.41 8.17 -7.82
CA GLY A 69 -3.40 7.63 -6.91
C GLY A 69 -2.04 7.43 -7.58
N ILE A 70 -2.01 6.91 -8.81
CA ILE A 70 -0.78 6.73 -9.59
C ILE A 70 -0.21 8.10 -9.99
N ILE A 71 -1.04 9.03 -10.45
CA ILE A 71 -0.60 10.40 -10.78
C ILE A 71 -0.01 11.10 -9.55
N LYS A 72 -0.62 10.92 -8.37
CA LYS A 72 -0.10 11.45 -7.11
C LYS A 72 1.27 10.87 -6.76
N LEU A 73 1.49 9.57 -7.00
CA LEU A 73 2.79 8.95 -6.85
C LEU A 73 3.81 9.57 -7.81
N LEU A 74 3.48 9.68 -9.10
CA LEU A 74 4.38 10.28 -10.11
C LEU A 74 4.76 11.72 -9.77
N LYS A 75 3.79 12.55 -9.36
CA LYS A 75 4.06 13.93 -8.90
C LYS A 75 4.97 13.98 -7.68
N LYS A 76 4.85 13.02 -6.75
CA LYS A 76 5.75 12.89 -5.60
C LYS A 76 7.19 12.57 -6.02
N LEU A 77 7.38 11.92 -7.17
CA LEU A 77 8.70 11.62 -7.73
C LEU A 77 9.30 12.81 -8.50
N GLU A 78 8.47 13.61 -9.18
CA GLU A 78 8.91 14.74 -10.00
C GLU A 78 9.24 16.01 -9.19
N GLY A 79 8.49 16.29 -8.12
CA GLY A 79 8.69 17.49 -7.29
C GLY A 79 9.53 17.23 -6.05
N GLY A 80 10.85 17.17 -6.20
CA GLY A 80 11.85 16.85 -5.16
C GLY A 80 11.83 17.70 -3.87
N ASP A 81 10.77 17.60 -3.08
CA ASP A 81 10.61 18.18 -1.75
C ASP A 81 10.38 17.07 -0.70
N GLY A 82 11.49 16.62 -0.10
CA GLY A 82 11.57 16.55 1.36
C GLY A 82 10.76 15.52 2.18
N ASP A 83 10.04 14.56 1.58
CA ASP A 83 9.63 13.33 2.29
C ASP A 83 9.97 12.11 1.44
N GLY A 84 11.28 11.97 1.18
CA GLY A 84 11.87 10.67 0.89
C GLY A 84 11.52 9.70 2.02
N PRO A 85 11.51 8.38 1.75
CA PRO A 85 11.03 7.40 2.69
C PRO A 85 11.76 7.55 4.03
N LYS A 86 11.08 8.02 5.09
CA LYS A 86 11.65 8.04 6.45
C LYS A 86 12.27 6.67 6.76
N PRO A 87 13.57 6.59 7.05
CA PRO A 87 14.20 5.35 7.47
C PRO A 87 13.58 4.94 8.80
N SER A 88 13.12 3.70 8.87
CA SER A 88 12.91 2.96 10.11
C SER A 88 13.78 1.73 10.04
#